data_AF-A0A7C4AMH6-F1
#
_entry.id   AF-A0A7C4AMH6-F1
#
_cell.length_a   1.000
_cell.length_b   1.000
_cell.length_c   1.000
_cell.angle_alpha   90.00
_cell.angle_beta   90.00
_cell.angle_gamma   90.00
#
_symmetry.space_group_name_H-M   'P 1'
#
loop_
_entity.id
_entity.type
_entity.pdbx_description
1 polymer ?
#
loop_
_entity_poly.entity_id
_entity_poly.type
_entity_poly.pdbx_seq_one_letter_code
_entity_poly.pdbx_strand_id
1 'polypeptide(L)'
;MATDVSSFKDVYKTAVAADFPQQVTVLFGDRRMTFNKLTIPLRYGTNPHQPFAAYAPADNPQLSVGNLEMLKGGKAGLSLTNLQDMSQAINILKYFTKPACTIMKHVNPCGFKVQTQGESLEQIYRCARACDERSAFGGIVGFNVTVDAATAEAIMETFIEGVIAPGYDAAALEILRRTEGTKKLNNAIRVVRAPHMDKLPKFFGDSIEGLLT
;
A
#
# COMPACT_ATOMS: atom_id res chain seq x y z
N MET A 1 25.44 18.45 25.71
CA MET A 1 25.33 18.20 24.26
C MET A 1 23.95 17.63 24.01
N ALA A 2 23.03 18.41 23.43
CA ALA A 2 21.77 17.86 22.96
C ALA A 2 22.05 17.09 21.67
N THR A 3 21.78 15.79 21.64
CA THR A 3 21.90 14.99 20.43
C THR A 3 20.98 15.59 19.38
N ASP A 4 21.53 15.99 18.23
CA ASP A 4 20.75 16.55 17.13
C ASP A 4 19.75 15.52 16.61
N VAL A 5 18.48 15.71 17.00
CA VAL A 5 17.38 14.80 16.70
C VAL A 5 16.97 14.87 15.22
N SER A 6 17.45 15.88 14.49
CA SER A 6 17.18 16.01 13.05
C SER A 6 17.80 14.86 12.25
N SER A 7 19.02 14.45 12.60
CA SER A 7 19.72 13.33 11.93
C SER A 7 18.95 12.01 12.03
N PHE A 8 18.28 11.75 13.15
CA PHE A 8 17.46 10.55 13.34
C PHE A 8 16.23 10.52 12.43
N LYS A 9 15.63 11.67 12.12
CA LYS A 9 14.44 11.72 11.25
C LYS A 9 14.79 11.50 9.78
N ASP A 10 16.01 11.84 9.38
CA ASP A 10 16.46 11.69 8.00
C ASP A 10 16.73 10.24 7.62
N VAL A 11 17.13 9.40 8.58
CA VAL A 11 17.24 7.93 8.37
C VAL A 11 15.91 7.33 7.90
N TYR A 12 14.76 7.87 8.35
CA TYR A 12 13.43 7.41 7.92
C TYR A 12 12.99 7.92 6.54
N LYS A 13 13.80 8.75 5.88
CA LYS A 13 13.50 9.33 4.55
C LYS A 13 14.39 8.77 3.45
N THR A 14 15.59 8.30 3.79
CA THR A 14 16.59 7.80 2.85
C THR A 14 16.41 6.32 2.56
N ALA A 15 16.65 5.91 1.32
CA ALA A 15 16.70 4.51 0.96
C ALA A 15 18.06 3.89 1.36
N VAL A 16 18.04 2.67 1.89
CA VAL A 16 19.25 1.92 2.21
C VAL A 16 19.68 1.14 0.98
N ALA A 17 20.79 1.54 0.38
CA ALA A 17 21.37 0.82 -0.74
C ALA A 17 21.89 -0.56 -0.31
N ALA A 18 21.62 -1.58 -1.13
CA ALA A 18 22.16 -2.91 -0.96
C ALA A 18 22.20 -3.66 -2.30
N ASP A 19 23.21 -4.51 -2.44
CA ASP A 19 23.51 -5.25 -3.67
C ASP A 19 22.70 -6.57 -3.75
N PHE A 20 21.38 -6.44 -3.65
CA PHE A 20 20.49 -7.59 -3.88
C PHE A 20 20.41 -7.89 -5.39
N PRO A 21 20.54 -9.17 -5.80
CA PRO A 21 20.58 -9.55 -7.21
C PRO A 21 19.27 -9.20 -7.92
N GLN A 22 19.34 -8.98 -9.24
CA GLN A 22 18.14 -8.70 -10.04
C GLN A 22 17.20 -9.90 -10.15
N GLN A 23 17.73 -11.10 -9.98
CA GLN A 23 16.99 -12.34 -10.05
C GLN A 23 17.46 -13.31 -8.95
N VAL A 24 16.51 -14.01 -8.35
CA VAL A 24 16.78 -15.11 -7.40
C VAL A 24 16.09 -16.37 -7.88
N THR A 25 16.72 -17.52 -7.64
CA THR A 25 16.11 -18.83 -7.83
C THR A 25 15.93 -19.48 -6.48
N VAL A 26 14.72 -19.93 -6.17
CA VAL A 26 14.41 -20.74 -4.98
C VAL A 26 14.14 -22.17 -5.42
N LEU A 27 14.73 -23.13 -4.71
CA LEU A 27 14.54 -24.56 -4.94
C LEU A 27 13.60 -25.12 -3.87
N PHE A 28 12.53 -25.79 -4.30
CA PHE A 28 11.58 -26.50 -3.44
C PHE A 28 11.57 -27.97 -3.83
N GLY A 29 12.48 -28.76 -3.25
CA GLY A 29 12.80 -30.10 -3.76
C GLY A 29 13.33 -30.00 -5.18
N ASP A 30 12.71 -30.73 -6.12
CA ASP A 30 13.08 -30.70 -7.54
C ASP A 30 12.47 -29.51 -8.32
N ARG A 31 11.61 -28.71 -7.67
CA ARG A 31 10.98 -27.56 -8.32
C ARG A 31 11.90 -26.34 -8.25
N ARG A 32 12.16 -25.75 -9.41
CA ARG A 32 12.87 -24.48 -9.55
C ARG A 32 11.89 -23.35 -9.77
N MET A 33 11.95 -22.32 -8.93
CA MET A 33 11.13 -21.11 -9.08
C MET A 33 12.04 -19.88 -9.18
N THR A 34 11.88 -19.11 -10.25
CA THR A 34 12.66 -17.89 -10.50
C THR A 34 11.84 -16.67 -10.15
N PHE A 35 12.48 -15.68 -9.52
CA PHE A 35 11.84 -14.43 -9.13
C PHE A 35 12.68 -13.24 -9.56
N ASN A 36 12.04 -12.21 -10.09
CA ASN A 36 12.68 -10.95 -10.48
C ASN A 36 12.47 -9.89 -9.39
N LYS A 37 13.48 -9.07 -9.15
CA LYS A 37 13.42 -7.96 -8.20
C LYS A 37 12.38 -6.94 -8.66
N LEU A 38 11.56 -6.44 -7.74
CA LEU A 38 10.60 -5.39 -8.05
C LEU A 38 11.30 -4.07 -8.39
N THR A 39 10.72 -3.34 -9.33
CA THR A 39 11.25 -2.04 -9.81
C THR A 39 10.63 -0.83 -9.09
N ILE A 40 9.57 -1.04 -8.29
CA ILE A 40 8.98 0.04 -7.49
C ILE A 40 10.00 0.59 -6.47
N PRO A 41 9.98 1.90 -6.17
CA PRO A 41 10.88 2.46 -5.17
C PRO A 41 10.62 1.89 -3.77
N LEU A 42 11.63 1.22 -3.19
CA LEU A 42 11.66 0.69 -1.83
C LEU A 42 12.74 1.40 -1.01
N ARG A 43 12.46 1.61 0.28
CA ARG A 43 13.27 2.48 1.15
C ARG A 43 14.16 1.69 2.10
N TYR A 44 13.59 0.92 3.02
CA TYR A 44 14.31 0.11 3.99
C TYR A 44 13.41 -1.04 4.48
N GLY A 45 13.98 -1.97 5.24
CA GLY A 45 13.30 -3.11 5.83
C GLY A 45 12.32 -2.74 6.94
N THR A 46 12.25 -3.55 8.00
CA THR A 46 11.40 -3.24 9.17
C THR A 46 11.90 -1.98 9.88
N ASN A 47 13.23 -1.87 10.01
CA ASN A 47 13.90 -0.74 10.63
C ASN A 47 14.80 0.01 9.63
N PRO A 48 15.06 1.31 9.82
CA PRO A 48 15.79 2.13 8.86
C PRO A 48 17.23 1.71 8.55
N HIS A 49 17.86 0.88 9.39
CA HIS A 49 19.22 0.37 9.16
C HIS A 49 19.23 -0.94 8.36
N GLN A 50 18.06 -1.53 8.09
CA GLN A 50 17.96 -2.84 7.44
C GLN A 50 17.76 -2.64 5.93
N PRO A 51 18.62 -3.21 5.08
CA PRO A 51 18.40 -3.20 3.63
C PRO A 51 17.21 -4.11 3.26
N PHE A 52 16.55 -3.81 2.15
CA PHE A 52 15.35 -4.54 1.72
C PHE A 52 15.21 -4.58 0.19
N ALA A 53 14.77 -5.73 -0.32
CA ALA A 53 14.29 -5.91 -1.68
C ALA A 53 13.05 -6.83 -1.67
N ALA A 54 12.11 -6.56 -2.56
CA ALA A 54 10.99 -7.44 -2.85
C ALA A 54 11.16 -8.07 -4.22
N TYR A 55 10.58 -9.25 -4.41
CA TYR A 55 10.65 -10.02 -5.64
C TYR A 55 9.28 -10.56 -6.02
N ALA A 56 9.01 -10.69 -7.32
CA ALA A 56 7.81 -11.35 -7.86
C ALA A 56 8.22 -12.53 -8.76
N PRO A 57 7.35 -13.56 -8.90
CA PRO A 57 7.62 -14.69 -9.79
C PRO A 57 7.94 -14.22 -11.21
N ALA A 58 8.99 -14.78 -11.83
CA ALA A 58 9.42 -14.35 -13.16
C ALA A 58 8.39 -14.69 -14.25
N ASP A 59 7.75 -15.85 -14.15
CA ASP A 59 6.75 -16.31 -15.13
C ASP A 59 5.39 -15.62 -14.96
N ASN A 60 5.12 -15.09 -13.76
CA ASN A 60 3.84 -14.46 -13.41
C ASN A 60 4.09 -13.19 -12.57
N PRO A 61 4.70 -12.15 -13.16
CA PRO A 61 5.14 -10.96 -12.42
C PRO A 61 3.99 -10.17 -11.81
N GLN A 62 2.76 -10.38 -12.30
CA GLN A 62 1.56 -9.69 -11.81
C GLN A 62 1.02 -10.26 -10.49
N LEU A 63 1.52 -11.41 -10.03
CA LEU A 63 1.05 -12.01 -8.79
C LEU A 63 1.56 -11.25 -7.56
N SER A 64 0.82 -11.37 -6.46
CA SER A 64 1.17 -10.78 -5.16
C SER A 64 1.32 -9.25 -5.29
N VAL A 65 2.41 -8.70 -4.78
CA VAL A 65 2.74 -7.27 -4.83
C VAL A 65 3.47 -6.87 -6.13
N GLY A 66 3.60 -7.77 -7.10
CA GLY A 66 4.38 -7.53 -8.31
C GLY A 66 3.72 -6.57 -9.32
N ASN A 67 2.39 -6.48 -9.32
CA ASN A 67 1.62 -5.55 -10.17
C ASN A 67 1.35 -4.18 -9.52
N LEU A 68 2.03 -3.86 -8.40
CA LEU A 68 1.80 -2.57 -7.74
C LEU A 68 2.45 -1.44 -8.54
N GLU A 69 1.70 -0.36 -8.74
CA GLU A 69 2.20 0.82 -9.42
C GLU A 69 2.28 2.02 -8.46
N MET A 70 3.44 2.66 -8.42
CA MET A 70 3.67 3.83 -7.58
C MET A 70 3.20 5.12 -8.29
N LEU A 71 2.06 5.66 -7.89
CA LEU A 71 1.53 6.92 -8.45
C LEU A 71 2.06 8.17 -7.73
N LYS A 72 2.52 8.01 -6.48
CA LYS A 72 3.24 9.01 -5.68
C LYS A 72 4.11 8.29 -4.65
N GLY A 73 5.43 8.46 -4.70
CA GLY A 73 6.38 7.80 -3.79
C GLY A 73 6.52 8.41 -2.39
N GLY A 74 6.08 9.66 -2.22
CA GLY A 74 6.22 10.40 -0.97
C GLY A 74 7.68 10.72 -0.63
N LYS A 75 8.27 9.94 0.29
CA LYS A 75 9.73 9.95 0.59
C LYS A 75 10.47 9.16 -0.53
N ALA A 76 11.55 8.45 -0.22
CA ALA A 76 12.24 7.56 -1.17
C ALA A 76 11.52 6.23 -1.46
N GLY A 77 10.17 6.17 -1.40
CA GLY A 77 9.38 4.95 -1.65
C GLY A 77 8.75 4.31 -0.41
N LEU A 78 8.39 3.02 -0.52
CA LEU A 78 7.76 2.21 0.54
C LEU A 78 8.82 1.61 1.47
N SER A 79 8.58 1.61 2.79
CA SER A 79 9.27 0.65 3.67
C SER A 79 8.68 -0.76 3.51
N LEU A 80 9.37 -1.78 4.01
CA LEU A 80 8.82 -3.14 4.12
C LEU A 80 7.47 -3.14 4.83
N THR A 81 7.35 -2.40 5.94
CA THR A 81 6.09 -2.31 6.70
C THR A 81 4.96 -1.68 5.88
N ASN A 82 5.24 -0.65 5.06
CA ASN A 82 4.22 -0.09 4.17
C ASN A 82 3.76 -1.12 3.13
N LEU A 83 4.70 -1.88 2.55
CA LEU A 83 4.37 -2.92 1.57
C LEU A 83 3.57 -4.06 2.19
N GLN A 84 3.92 -4.47 3.42
CA GLN A 84 3.18 -5.50 4.17
C GLN A 84 1.76 -5.03 4.51
N ASP A 85 1.60 -3.80 5.00
CA ASP A 85 0.28 -3.22 5.29
C ASP A 85 -0.59 -3.16 4.02
N MET A 86 -0.02 -2.74 2.89
CA MET A 86 -0.72 -2.74 1.59
C MET A 86 -1.11 -4.15 1.12
N SER A 87 -0.21 -5.12 1.24
CA SER A 87 -0.48 -6.52 0.90
C SER A 87 -1.59 -7.11 1.78
N GLN A 88 -1.58 -6.83 3.07
CA GLN A 88 -2.62 -7.29 3.99
C GLN A 88 -3.96 -6.62 3.73
N ALA A 89 -3.97 -5.31 3.39
CA ALA A 89 -5.17 -4.63 2.96
C ALA A 89 -5.82 -5.32 1.75
N ILE A 90 -5.03 -5.65 0.72
CA ILE A 90 -5.48 -6.40 -0.45
C ILE A 90 -6.06 -7.78 -0.05
N ASN A 91 -5.35 -8.51 0.82
CA ASN A 91 -5.77 -9.84 1.27
C ASN A 91 -7.11 -9.85 2.04
N ILE A 92 -7.47 -8.74 2.69
CA ILE A 92 -8.78 -8.55 3.32
C ILE A 92 -9.81 -8.17 2.25
N LEU A 93 -9.51 -7.13 1.48
CA LEU A 93 -10.44 -6.50 0.54
C LEU A 93 -10.90 -7.43 -0.59
N LYS A 94 -10.06 -8.38 -1.03
CA LYS A 94 -10.39 -9.31 -2.12
C LYS A 94 -11.64 -10.17 -1.85
N TYR A 95 -12.05 -10.34 -0.59
CA TYR A 95 -13.23 -11.12 -0.23
C TYR A 95 -14.54 -10.33 -0.37
N PHE A 96 -14.48 -9.03 -0.64
CA PHE A 96 -15.65 -8.16 -0.68
C PHE A 96 -15.91 -7.65 -2.11
N THR A 97 -17.14 -7.82 -2.58
CA THR A 97 -17.60 -7.34 -3.90
C THR A 97 -18.25 -5.96 -3.85
N LYS A 98 -18.76 -5.57 -2.68
CA LYS A 98 -19.28 -4.22 -2.43
C LYS A 98 -18.13 -3.26 -2.10
N PRO A 99 -18.27 -1.95 -2.34
CA PRO A 99 -17.27 -0.96 -1.91
C PRO A 99 -16.88 -1.15 -0.44
N ALA A 100 -15.59 -1.21 -0.17
CA ALA A 100 -15.02 -1.48 1.14
C ALA A 100 -13.74 -0.68 1.37
N CYS A 101 -13.50 -0.34 2.63
CA CYS A 101 -12.30 0.30 3.13
C CYS A 101 -11.71 -0.51 4.28
N THR A 102 -10.39 -0.66 4.28
CA THR A 102 -9.62 -1.19 5.41
C THR A 102 -8.54 -0.20 5.81
N ILE A 103 -8.17 -0.15 7.08
CA ILE A 103 -7.06 0.66 7.59
C ILE A 103 -6.13 -0.27 8.35
N MET A 104 -4.88 -0.33 7.89
CA MET A 104 -3.84 -1.18 8.42
C MET A 104 -2.81 -0.36 9.19
N LYS A 105 -2.31 -0.93 10.28
CA LYS A 105 -1.21 -0.38 11.05
C LYS A 105 -0.32 -1.52 11.53
N HIS A 106 0.92 -1.56 11.04
CA HIS A 106 1.91 -2.56 11.48
C HIS A 106 1.38 -4.01 11.36
N VAL A 107 0.83 -4.32 10.18
CA VAL A 107 0.30 -5.63 9.75
C VAL A 107 -1.03 -6.00 10.42
N ASN A 108 -1.61 -5.12 11.24
CA ASN A 108 -2.89 -5.33 11.92
C ASN A 108 -3.99 -4.41 11.37
N PRO A 109 -5.22 -4.91 11.15
CA PRO A 109 -6.35 -4.05 10.80
C PRO A 109 -6.81 -3.28 12.05
N CYS A 110 -6.87 -1.95 11.96
CA CYS A 110 -7.43 -1.09 13.00
C CYS A 110 -8.79 -0.49 12.62
N GLY A 111 -9.20 -0.63 11.36
CA GLY A 111 -10.51 -0.19 10.89
C GLY A 111 -10.95 -0.93 9.64
N PHE A 112 -12.24 -1.25 9.54
CA PHE A 112 -12.83 -1.85 8.35
C PHE A 112 -14.29 -1.43 8.22
N LYS A 113 -14.72 -1.13 6.99
CA LYS A 113 -16.13 -0.93 6.66
C LYS A 113 -16.39 -1.40 5.24
N VAL A 114 -17.47 -2.15 5.06
CA VAL A 114 -18.05 -2.48 3.76
C VAL A 114 -19.39 -1.75 3.62
N GLN A 115 -19.74 -1.38 2.40
CA GLN A 115 -21.02 -0.76 2.09
C GLN A 115 -22.17 -1.70 2.49
N THR A 116 -23.12 -1.17 3.23
CA THR A 116 -24.30 -1.90 3.72
C THR A 116 -25.62 -1.23 3.36
N GLN A 117 -25.62 0.09 3.20
CA GLN A 117 -26.80 0.94 3.04
C GLN A 117 -26.59 2.03 1.99
N GLY A 118 -25.84 1.73 0.93
CA GLY A 118 -25.59 2.69 -0.16
C GLY A 118 -24.71 3.88 0.23
N GLU A 119 -23.90 3.73 1.29
CA GLU A 119 -22.97 4.77 1.73
C GLU A 119 -21.97 5.11 0.61
N SER A 120 -21.65 6.39 0.46
CA SER A 120 -20.53 6.83 -0.39
C SER A 120 -19.19 6.27 0.11
N LEU A 121 -18.19 6.23 -0.76
CA LEU A 121 -16.85 5.75 -0.38
C LEU A 121 -16.22 6.61 0.72
N GLU A 122 -16.49 7.92 0.72
CA GLU A 122 -16.10 8.85 1.78
C GLU A 122 -16.70 8.44 3.14
N GLN A 123 -18.01 8.16 3.19
CA GLN A 123 -18.69 7.72 4.41
C GLN A 123 -18.14 6.36 4.89
N ILE A 124 -17.84 5.45 3.97
CA ILE A 124 -17.20 4.16 4.26
C ILE A 124 -15.83 4.37 4.91
N TYR A 125 -14.99 5.24 4.33
CA TYR A 125 -13.68 5.58 4.89
C TYR A 125 -13.79 6.20 6.29
N ARG A 126 -14.66 7.21 6.47
CA ARG A 126 -14.85 7.87 7.76
C ARG A 126 -15.31 6.89 8.84
N CYS A 127 -16.21 5.97 8.50
CA CYS A 127 -16.68 4.93 9.41
C CYS A 127 -15.55 3.93 9.76
N ALA A 128 -14.77 3.48 8.78
CA ALA A 128 -13.61 2.62 9.04
C ALA A 128 -12.58 3.32 9.96
N ARG A 129 -12.30 4.61 9.72
CA ARG A 129 -11.39 5.43 10.54
C ARG A 129 -11.89 5.60 11.97
N ALA A 130 -13.19 5.76 12.17
CA ALA A 130 -13.80 5.95 13.47
C ALA A 130 -13.75 4.70 14.38
N CYS A 131 -13.44 3.51 13.84
CA CYS A 131 -13.29 2.28 14.63
C CYS A 131 -12.18 2.40 15.69
N ASP A 132 -11.03 2.96 15.30
CA ASP A 132 -9.92 3.30 16.18
C ASP A 132 -9.10 4.44 15.56
N GLU A 133 -9.52 5.68 15.80
CA GLU A 133 -8.88 6.87 15.22
C GLU A 133 -7.42 7.02 15.63
N ARG A 134 -7.08 6.55 16.84
CA ARG A 134 -5.73 6.64 17.39
C ARG A 134 -4.77 5.72 16.64
N SER A 135 -5.18 4.48 16.39
CA SER A 135 -4.37 3.53 15.62
C SER A 135 -4.39 3.83 14.12
N ALA A 136 -5.48 4.40 13.59
CA ALA A 136 -5.58 4.81 12.19
C ALA A 136 -4.60 5.95 11.82
N PHE A 137 -4.19 6.77 12.79
CA PHE A 137 -3.23 7.86 12.56
C PHE A 137 -1.89 7.32 12.04
N GLY A 138 -1.52 7.72 10.82
CA GLY A 138 -0.34 7.23 10.10
C GLY A 138 -0.46 5.77 9.66
N GLY A 139 -1.67 5.25 9.45
CA GLY A 139 -1.92 3.93 8.88
C GLY A 139 -1.82 3.92 7.35
N ILE A 140 -2.05 2.74 6.77
CA ILE A 140 -2.28 2.54 5.33
C ILE A 140 -3.76 2.29 5.10
N VAL A 141 -4.37 3.08 4.21
CA VAL A 141 -5.78 2.93 3.84
C VAL A 141 -5.87 2.11 2.55
N GLY A 142 -6.75 1.11 2.52
CA GLY A 142 -6.99 0.29 1.35
C GLY A 142 -8.44 0.36 0.89
N PHE A 143 -8.68 0.39 -0.43
CA PHE A 143 -10.00 0.30 -1.05
C PHE A 143 -10.05 -0.79 -2.12
N ASN A 144 -11.22 -1.40 -2.32
CA ASN A 144 -11.45 -2.37 -3.41
C ASN A 144 -12.12 -1.76 -4.66
N VAL A 145 -12.31 -0.45 -4.68
CA VAL A 145 -12.90 0.32 -5.80
C VAL A 145 -12.09 1.60 -6.04
N THR A 146 -12.33 2.24 -7.18
CA THR A 146 -11.70 3.52 -7.53
C THR A 146 -11.97 4.59 -6.47
N VAL A 147 -10.94 5.33 -6.07
CA VAL A 147 -11.04 6.43 -5.12
C VAL A 147 -11.45 7.72 -5.83
N ASP A 148 -12.54 8.32 -5.35
CA ASP A 148 -13.07 9.59 -5.84
C ASP A 148 -12.48 10.81 -5.10
N ALA A 149 -12.82 12.02 -5.58
CA ALA A 149 -12.33 13.28 -5.02
C ALA A 149 -12.76 13.50 -3.56
N ALA A 150 -14.02 13.20 -3.21
CA ALA A 150 -14.53 13.39 -1.85
C ALA A 150 -13.79 12.49 -0.84
N THR A 151 -13.54 11.24 -1.22
CA THR A 151 -12.76 10.29 -0.43
C THR A 151 -11.31 10.75 -0.29
N ALA A 152 -10.70 11.27 -1.37
CA ALA A 152 -9.35 11.81 -1.32
C ALA A 152 -9.24 13.01 -0.36
N GLU A 153 -10.17 13.96 -0.37
CA GLU A 153 -10.18 15.07 0.59
C GLU A 153 -10.29 14.53 2.04
N ALA A 154 -11.20 13.59 2.30
CA ALA A 154 -11.37 12.99 3.61
C ALA A 154 -10.09 12.28 4.12
N ILE A 155 -9.37 11.58 3.24
CA ILE A 155 -8.07 10.96 3.58
C ILE A 155 -7.07 12.03 4.04
N MET A 156 -7.06 13.18 3.36
CA MET A 156 -6.08 14.24 3.58
C MET A 156 -6.33 15.08 4.85
N GLU A 157 -7.50 14.93 5.50
CA GLU A 157 -7.84 15.60 6.77
C GLU A 157 -6.99 15.13 7.96
N THR A 158 -6.56 13.86 7.96
CA THR A 158 -5.76 13.24 9.01
C THR A 158 -4.44 12.72 8.46
N PHE A 159 -3.42 12.51 9.30
CA PHE A 159 -2.18 11.92 8.80
C PHE A 159 -2.38 10.46 8.40
N ILE A 160 -2.11 10.14 7.14
CA ILE A 160 -2.13 8.79 6.57
C ILE A 160 -0.80 8.57 5.84
N GLU A 161 -0.15 7.43 6.06
CA GLU A 161 1.16 7.16 5.44
C GLU A 161 1.05 6.79 3.97
N GLY A 162 -0.03 6.12 3.59
CA GLY A 162 -0.28 5.71 2.22
C GLY A 162 -1.70 5.19 1.99
N VAL A 163 -2.07 5.16 0.71
CA VAL A 163 -3.34 4.65 0.22
C VAL A 163 -3.09 3.67 -0.92
N ILE A 164 -3.86 2.58 -0.95
CA ILE A 164 -3.86 1.58 -2.01
C ILE A 164 -5.27 1.32 -2.53
N ALA A 165 -5.46 1.30 -3.85
CA ALA A 165 -6.74 1.07 -4.50
C ALA A 165 -6.56 0.53 -5.93
N PRO A 166 -7.58 -0.07 -6.57
CA PRO A 166 -7.50 -0.46 -7.97
C PRO A 166 -7.43 0.71 -8.95
N GLY A 167 -7.86 1.90 -8.52
CA GLY A 167 -7.83 3.10 -9.35
C GLY A 167 -8.08 4.36 -8.54
N TYR A 168 -7.87 5.50 -9.18
CA TYR A 168 -8.12 6.83 -8.64
C TYR A 168 -8.65 7.71 -9.76
N ASP A 169 -9.66 8.53 -9.46
CA ASP A 169 -10.09 9.57 -10.38
C ASP A 169 -8.99 10.64 -10.54
N ALA A 170 -9.00 11.35 -11.67
CA ALA A 170 -8.02 12.40 -11.94
C ALA A 170 -8.01 13.48 -10.83
N ALA A 171 -9.20 13.91 -10.38
CA ALA A 171 -9.36 14.85 -9.29
C ALA A 171 -8.85 14.29 -7.95
N ALA A 172 -9.09 13.01 -7.67
CA ALA A 172 -8.57 12.34 -6.48
C ALA A 172 -7.03 12.31 -6.46
N LEU A 173 -6.41 12.00 -7.60
CA LEU A 173 -4.95 12.02 -7.72
C LEU A 173 -4.36 13.42 -7.56
N GLU A 174 -5.04 14.45 -8.07
CA GLU A 174 -4.62 15.84 -7.85
C GLU A 174 -4.59 16.15 -6.36
N ILE A 175 -5.69 15.87 -5.64
CA ILE A 175 -5.81 16.08 -4.19
C ILE A 175 -4.72 15.34 -3.42
N LEU A 176 -4.52 14.04 -3.70
CA LEU A 176 -3.51 13.22 -3.03
C LEU A 176 -2.07 13.66 -3.36
N ARG A 177 -1.86 14.43 -4.43
CA ARG A 177 -0.55 15.00 -4.80
C ARG A 177 -0.29 16.36 -4.17
N ARG A 178 -1.31 17.09 -3.71
CA ARG A 178 -1.17 18.42 -3.11
C ARG A 178 -0.21 18.42 -1.91
N THR A 179 0.58 19.49 -1.83
CA THR A 179 1.53 19.76 -0.75
C THR A 179 1.22 21.05 0.01
N GLU A 180 0.35 21.89 -0.55
CA GLU A 180 -0.12 23.15 0.01
C GLU A 180 -1.53 22.95 0.58
N GLY A 181 -1.85 23.62 1.69
CA GLY A 181 -3.18 23.53 2.32
C GLY A 181 -3.49 22.19 3.02
N THR A 182 -2.59 21.22 2.99
CA THR A 182 -2.75 19.91 3.63
C THR A 182 -2.01 19.83 4.97
N LYS A 183 -2.34 18.85 5.81
CA LYS A 183 -1.52 18.56 7.00
C LYS A 183 -0.10 18.22 6.54
N LYS A 184 0.92 18.94 7.02
CA LYS A 184 2.34 18.82 6.59
C LYS A 184 2.86 17.39 6.47
N LEU A 185 2.35 16.47 7.30
CA LEU A 185 2.73 15.06 7.27
C LEU A 185 2.22 14.30 6.03
N ASN A 186 1.09 14.71 5.43
CA ASN A 186 0.50 14.10 4.22
C ASN A 186 1.21 14.48 2.93
N ASN A 187 2.09 15.48 2.93
CA ASN A 187 2.89 15.84 1.75
C ASN A 187 3.66 14.64 1.20
N ALA A 188 4.04 13.72 2.08
CA ALA A 188 4.76 12.50 1.75
C ALA A 188 3.88 11.25 1.72
N ILE A 189 2.55 11.34 1.58
CA ILE A 189 1.67 10.17 1.42
C ILE A 189 2.12 9.32 0.21
N ARG A 190 2.10 8.00 0.35
CA ARG A 190 2.28 7.07 -0.78
C ARG A 190 0.95 6.77 -1.44
N VAL A 191 0.89 6.87 -2.75
CA VAL A 191 -0.31 6.52 -3.53
C VAL A 191 0.07 5.36 -4.44
N VAL A 192 -0.58 4.22 -4.24
CA VAL A 192 -0.25 2.98 -4.96
C VAL A 192 -1.51 2.44 -5.65
N ARG A 193 -1.39 2.13 -6.94
CA ARG A 193 -2.44 1.43 -7.67
C ARG A 193 -2.16 -0.08 -7.64
N ALA A 194 -3.20 -0.86 -7.35
CA ALA A 194 -3.19 -2.32 -7.39
C ALA A 194 -4.23 -2.79 -8.43
N PRO A 195 -3.85 -2.98 -9.70
CA PRO A 195 -4.81 -3.34 -10.74
C PRO A 195 -5.44 -4.72 -10.47
N HIS A 196 -6.63 -4.94 -11.03
CA HIS A 196 -7.30 -6.26 -11.05
C HIS A 196 -7.56 -6.89 -9.67
N MET A 197 -7.76 -6.07 -8.62
CA MET A 197 -8.09 -6.57 -7.28
C MET A 197 -9.34 -7.44 -7.24
N ASP A 198 -10.28 -7.23 -8.16
CA ASP A 198 -11.51 -8.00 -8.35
C ASP A 198 -11.26 -9.42 -8.89
N LYS A 199 -10.11 -9.66 -9.52
CA LYS A 199 -9.71 -10.94 -10.12
C LYS A 199 -8.74 -11.75 -9.24
N LEU A 200 -8.47 -11.30 -8.01
CA LEU A 200 -7.57 -12.01 -7.10
C LEU A 200 -8.17 -13.36 -6.66
N PRO A 201 -7.38 -14.45 -6.63
CA PRO A 201 -7.81 -15.74 -6.12
C PRO A 201 -8.14 -15.64 -4.63
N LYS A 202 -9.26 -16.24 -4.24
CA LYS A 202 -9.81 -16.20 -2.88
C LYS A 202 -9.54 -17.51 -2.16
N PHE A 203 -9.62 -18.62 -2.88
CA PHE A 203 -9.48 -19.96 -2.35
C PHE A 203 -8.35 -20.73 -3.04
N PHE A 204 -7.91 -21.82 -2.41
CA PHE A 204 -6.94 -22.72 -3.01
C PHE A 204 -7.52 -23.37 -4.26
N GLY A 205 -6.77 -23.34 -5.36
CA GLY A 205 -7.19 -23.89 -6.66
C GLY A 205 -7.95 -22.91 -7.55
N ASP A 206 -8.24 -21.69 -7.08
CA ASP A 206 -8.78 -20.64 -7.95
C ASP A 206 -7.81 -20.32 -9.10
N SER A 207 -8.37 -20.06 -10.29
CA SER A 207 -7.58 -19.65 -11.45
C SER A 207 -6.87 -18.31 -11.20
N ILE A 208 -5.63 -18.21 -11.68
CA ILE A 208 -4.85 -16.97 -11.65
C ILE A 208 -4.84 -16.25 -13.01
N GLU A 209 -5.48 -16.81 -14.05
CA GLU A 209 -5.44 -16.25 -15.42
C GLU A 209 -5.93 -14.80 -15.47
N GLY A 210 -6.96 -14.47 -14.67
CA GLY A 210 -7.49 -13.11 -14.59
C GLY A 210 -6.46 -12.08 -14.11
N LEU A 211 -5.44 -12.48 -13.36
CA LEU A 211 -4.36 -11.58 -12.92
C LEU A 211 -3.30 -11.33 -14.00
N LEU A 212 -3.26 -12.16 -15.03
CA LEU A 212 -2.27 -12.10 -16.11
C LEU A 212 -2.72 -11.21 -17.28
N THR A 213 -3.97 -10.76 -17.28
CA THR A 213 -4.65 -10.00 -18.36
C THR A 213 -5.34 -8.73 -17.84
#